data_AF-A0A1J4VPT1-F1
#
_entry.id   AF-A0A1J4VPT1-F1
#
_cell.length_a   1.000
_cell.length_b   1.000
_cell.length_c   1.000
_cell.angle_alpha   90.00
_cell.angle_beta   90.00
_cell.angle_gamma   90.00
#
_symmetry.space_group_name_H-M   'P 1'
#
loop_
_entity.id
_entity.type
_entity.pdbx_description
1 polymer ?
#
loop_
_entity_poly.entity_id
_entity_poly.type
_entity_poly.pdbx_seq_one_letter_code
_entity_poly.pdbx_strand_id
1 'polypeptide(L)'
;MQYDIIIGLEIHVQLNTKSKMFCRCANLNEDVNKEPNSTVCPICLGHPGTLPVANKQAIEWTILTGLALNCKVNSYSKFDRKHYFYPDLPKAYQISQYDLPLVYGGQLEVDGRKIDITRIHLEEDAGKLTHPKGKNYSLADYNRASSPLMELVTEPVIKTAAEAKKFCQQYQQILRYLEISEADIEKGQMRCEANISLQEPKKWKYKGGCKIEPAGGYKLNPKVEIKNIGSFKALEKAIEFEIKRQAEALDNKETLAQETRGWDENNQKTVSQRSKEEAQEYRYFPDPDISPININSKWLKKILADLPELPREKRERFKQQYGFSDYDAEVLTADKNIANYVEQVISELRAWMNALGRPWETAHRKLAKLTGNWVGTELFKYLNEGGQNIKKIKITPENFAEFISLIYEEKINSSAAQIIFKEIFTKGGDPGDIMEAKSLEQMDDDNELEKIIKDIIKNNSKAVSEYKAGKENAVQFLVGQVMAGTKGKANPQRAKELILKNIK
;
A
#
# COMPACT_ATOMS: atom_id res chain seq x y z
N MET A 1 -7.25 -4.98 -30.12
CA MET A 1 -6.26 -6.05 -29.91
C MET A 1 -6.72 -7.28 -30.67
N GLN A 2 -5.80 -8.03 -31.27
CA GLN A 2 -6.10 -9.24 -32.05
C GLN A 2 -6.48 -10.43 -31.16
N TYR A 3 -6.06 -10.41 -29.88
CA TYR A 3 -6.31 -11.45 -28.89
C TYR A 3 -6.99 -10.88 -27.64
N ASP A 4 -7.83 -11.70 -27.01
CA ASP A 4 -8.31 -11.46 -25.65
C ASP A 4 -7.24 -11.87 -24.65
N ILE A 5 -6.98 -10.99 -23.68
CA ILE A 5 -6.02 -11.23 -22.60
C ILE A 5 -6.75 -11.87 -21.43
N ILE A 6 -6.16 -12.93 -20.88
CA ILE A 6 -6.64 -13.66 -19.72
C ILE A 6 -5.50 -13.76 -18.72
N ILE A 7 -5.65 -13.09 -17.59
CA ILE A 7 -4.67 -13.09 -16.50
C ILE A 7 -5.34 -13.60 -15.21
N GLY A 8 -4.66 -14.50 -14.51
CA GLY A 8 -4.94 -14.87 -13.13
C GLY A 8 -3.69 -14.64 -12.27
N LEU A 9 -3.88 -14.34 -10.99
CA LEU A 9 -2.81 -14.08 -10.04
C LEU A 9 -2.77 -15.13 -8.94
N GLU A 10 -1.56 -15.50 -8.55
CA GLU A 10 -1.25 -16.31 -7.38
C GLU A 10 -0.35 -15.47 -6.48
N ILE A 11 -0.83 -15.11 -5.28
CA ILE A 11 -0.17 -14.16 -4.40
C ILE A 11 0.10 -14.81 -3.05
N HIS A 12 1.37 -14.97 -2.72
CA HIS A 12 1.80 -15.49 -1.43
C HIS A 12 2.18 -14.35 -0.48
N VAL A 13 1.72 -14.41 0.77
CA VAL A 13 1.92 -13.39 1.80
C VAL A 13 2.38 -14.04 3.09
N GLN A 14 3.56 -13.67 3.58
CA GLN A 14 4.03 -14.07 4.90
C GLN A 14 3.26 -13.31 5.97
N LEU A 15 2.66 -14.04 6.91
CA LEU A 15 1.94 -13.42 8.03
C LEU A 15 2.91 -13.00 9.13
N ASN A 16 2.67 -11.86 9.75
CA ASN A 16 3.49 -11.28 10.82
C ASN A 16 3.14 -11.85 12.21
N THR A 17 2.93 -13.17 12.30
CA THR A 17 2.62 -13.82 13.58
C THR A 17 3.85 -13.86 14.48
N LYS A 18 3.65 -14.04 15.78
CA LYS A 18 4.76 -14.17 16.75
C LYS A 18 5.52 -15.50 16.59
N SER A 19 4.81 -16.59 16.33
CA SER A 19 5.37 -17.93 16.13
C SER A 19 5.11 -18.44 14.72
N LYS A 20 5.89 -19.44 14.30
CA LYS A 20 5.75 -20.16 13.03
C LYS A 20 4.38 -20.84 12.89
N MET A 21 4.09 -21.37 11.70
CA MET A 21 2.81 -21.95 11.34
C MET A 21 2.52 -23.25 12.08
N PHE A 22 3.53 -24.10 12.20
CA PHE A 22 3.36 -25.45 12.77
C PHE A 22 4.26 -25.74 13.99
N CYS A 23 4.97 -24.73 14.51
CA CYS A 23 5.82 -24.86 15.69
C CYS A 23 5.91 -23.55 16.49
N ARG A 24 6.58 -23.60 17.65
CA ARG A 24 6.70 -22.46 18.59
C ARG A 24 7.89 -21.54 18.33
N CYS A 25 8.72 -21.82 17.32
CA CYS A 25 9.82 -20.94 16.95
C CYS A 25 9.29 -19.54 16.63
N ALA A 26 10.07 -18.52 16.97
CA ALA A 26 9.75 -17.15 16.59
C ALA A 26 9.65 -17.04 15.06
N ASN A 27 8.57 -16.43 14.58
CA ASN A 27 8.40 -16.12 13.17
C ASN A 27 8.95 -14.72 12.91
N LEU A 28 10.25 -14.67 12.70
CA LEU A 28 10.98 -13.44 12.49
C LEU A 28 11.10 -13.28 10.97
N ASN A 29 10.20 -12.50 10.38
CA ASN A 29 10.28 -12.11 8.96
C ASN A 29 11.69 -11.56 8.69
N GLU A 30 12.29 -11.99 7.57
CA GLU A 30 13.73 -11.87 7.22
C GLU A 30 14.42 -10.59 7.77
N ASP A 31 14.85 -10.63 9.03
CA ASP A 31 15.82 -9.68 9.56
C ASP A 31 17.15 -10.04 8.90
N VAL A 32 17.68 -9.13 8.10
CA VAL A 32 18.95 -9.23 7.34
C VAL A 32 20.19 -9.47 8.24
N ASN A 33 20.01 -9.64 9.55
CA ASN A 33 21.07 -9.69 10.55
C ASN A 33 20.95 -10.87 11.54
N LYS A 34 20.32 -11.99 11.16
CA LYS A 34 20.27 -13.20 12.00
C LYS A 34 21.19 -14.28 11.49
N GLU A 35 21.85 -14.94 12.43
CA GLU A 35 22.66 -16.12 12.15
C GLU A 35 21.81 -17.20 11.47
N PRO A 36 22.30 -17.84 10.40
CA PRO A 36 21.61 -18.94 9.74
C PRO A 36 21.21 -20.04 10.72
N ASN A 37 20.02 -20.63 10.54
CA ASN A 37 19.52 -21.72 11.37
C ASN A 37 19.45 -21.43 12.90
N SER A 38 19.24 -20.17 13.30
CA SER A 38 19.10 -19.77 14.71
C SER A 38 17.66 -19.78 15.25
N THR A 39 16.66 -19.81 14.36
CA THR A 39 15.22 -19.76 14.69
C THR A 39 14.50 -21.05 14.30
N VAL A 40 15.12 -22.18 14.64
CA VAL A 40 14.71 -23.52 14.23
C VAL A 40 14.41 -24.41 15.43
N CYS A 41 13.69 -25.51 15.19
CA CYS A 41 13.42 -26.57 16.16
C CYS A 41 13.25 -27.90 15.42
N PRO A 42 13.20 -29.04 16.14
CA PRO A 42 13.01 -30.35 15.52
C PRO A 42 11.80 -30.44 14.57
N ILE A 43 10.69 -29.75 14.86
CA ILE A 43 9.48 -29.77 14.01
C ILE A 43 9.74 -29.11 12.65
N CYS A 44 10.25 -27.87 12.64
CA CYS A 44 10.47 -27.17 11.37
C CYS A 44 11.71 -27.69 10.61
N LEU A 45 12.59 -28.44 11.28
CA LEU A 45 13.68 -29.20 10.66
C LEU A 45 13.27 -30.61 10.21
N GLY A 46 12.00 -31.02 10.40
CA GLY A 46 11.51 -32.33 9.97
C GLY A 46 12.19 -33.51 10.66
N HIS A 47 12.60 -33.37 11.92
CA HIS A 47 13.21 -34.49 12.65
C HIS A 47 12.23 -35.66 12.83
N PRO A 48 12.71 -36.91 12.81
CA PRO A 48 11.88 -38.09 13.04
C PRO A 48 11.11 -38.01 14.37
N GLY A 49 9.82 -38.38 14.35
CA GLY A 49 8.95 -38.42 15.53
C GLY A 49 8.34 -37.08 15.95
N THR A 50 8.56 -36.00 15.19
CA THR A 50 7.96 -34.69 15.47
C THR A 50 6.58 -34.55 14.83
N LEU A 51 5.71 -33.72 15.42
CA LEU A 51 4.34 -33.47 14.94
C LEU A 51 4.09 -31.95 14.81
N PRO A 52 3.39 -31.50 13.76
CA PRO A 52 3.01 -30.11 13.56
C PRO A 52 1.88 -29.67 14.51
N VAL A 53 1.90 -28.41 14.94
CA VAL A 53 0.80 -27.78 15.71
C VAL A 53 0.41 -26.46 15.05
N ALA A 54 -0.78 -26.44 14.45
CA ALA A 54 -1.25 -25.29 13.67
C ALA A 54 -1.41 -24.01 14.50
N ASN A 55 -0.95 -22.90 13.93
CA ASN A 55 -1.01 -21.58 14.55
C ASN A 55 -2.42 -20.97 14.44
N LYS A 56 -3.07 -20.80 15.60
CA LYS A 56 -4.41 -20.22 15.69
C LYS A 56 -4.50 -18.81 15.11
N GLN A 57 -3.51 -17.96 15.35
CA GLN A 57 -3.53 -16.57 14.88
C GLN A 57 -3.46 -16.51 13.35
N ALA A 58 -2.65 -17.38 12.73
CA ALA A 58 -2.56 -17.48 11.27
C ALA A 58 -3.92 -17.86 10.66
N ILE A 59 -4.61 -18.85 11.24
CA ILE A 59 -5.96 -19.25 10.83
C ILE A 59 -6.95 -18.08 10.94
N GLU A 60 -6.97 -17.39 12.09
CA GLU A 60 -7.87 -16.25 12.32
C GLU A 60 -7.60 -15.10 11.34
N TRP A 61 -6.33 -14.81 11.04
CA TRP A 61 -5.95 -13.76 10.09
C TRP A 61 -6.24 -14.10 8.62
N THR A 62 -6.13 -15.36 8.22
CA THR A 62 -6.58 -15.78 6.88
C THR A 62 -8.08 -15.67 6.72
N ILE A 63 -8.85 -16.03 7.75
CA ILE A 63 -10.30 -15.82 7.76
C ILE A 63 -10.64 -14.33 7.71
N LEU A 64 -9.96 -13.50 8.53
CA LEU A 64 -10.13 -12.05 8.54
C LEU A 64 -9.87 -11.42 7.17
N THR A 65 -8.80 -11.86 6.49
CA THR A 65 -8.47 -11.45 5.12
C THR A 65 -9.58 -11.84 4.15
N GLY A 66 -10.09 -13.07 4.25
CA GLY A 66 -11.24 -13.50 3.45
C GLY A 66 -12.47 -12.63 3.66
N LEU A 67 -12.81 -12.30 4.91
CA LEU A 67 -13.93 -11.41 5.23
C LEU A 67 -13.72 -10.01 4.65
N ALA A 68 -12.50 -9.45 4.75
CA ALA A 68 -12.16 -8.15 4.15
C ALA A 68 -12.32 -8.13 2.62
N LEU A 69 -12.18 -9.29 1.98
CA LEU A 69 -12.31 -9.48 0.53
C LEU A 69 -13.68 -10.05 0.13
N ASN A 70 -14.65 -10.00 1.03
CA ASN A 70 -16.01 -10.52 0.83
C ASN A 70 -16.05 -12.01 0.41
N CYS A 71 -15.06 -12.80 0.82
CA CYS A 71 -15.03 -14.25 0.63
C CYS A 71 -16.01 -14.95 1.57
N LYS A 72 -16.43 -16.15 1.17
CA LYS A 72 -17.09 -17.12 2.04
C LYS A 72 -16.05 -17.86 2.88
N VAL A 73 -16.42 -18.22 4.11
CA VAL A 73 -15.59 -19.00 5.03
C VAL A 73 -16.12 -20.42 5.08
N ASN A 74 -15.25 -21.41 4.92
CA ASN A 74 -15.64 -22.80 5.12
C ASN A 74 -15.86 -23.07 6.62
N SER A 75 -17.00 -23.67 6.99
CA SER A 75 -17.25 -24.09 8.38
C SER A 75 -16.40 -25.29 8.80
N TYR A 76 -15.89 -26.03 7.81
CA TYR A 76 -15.02 -27.18 7.97
C TYR A 76 -13.86 -27.07 6.98
N SER A 77 -12.63 -27.11 7.50
CA SER A 77 -11.42 -26.98 6.69
C SER A 77 -10.35 -27.95 7.19
N LYS A 78 -9.37 -28.29 6.35
CA LYS A 78 -8.29 -29.22 6.71
C LYS A 78 -6.97 -28.80 6.06
N PHE A 79 -5.88 -29.32 6.59
CA PHE A 79 -4.57 -29.26 5.94
C PHE A 79 -4.32 -30.53 5.13
N ASP A 80 -3.46 -30.39 4.14
CA ASP A 80 -3.05 -31.41 3.18
C ASP A 80 -1.54 -31.38 3.02
N ARG A 81 -0.96 -32.51 2.63
CA ARG A 81 0.46 -32.60 2.30
C ARG A 81 0.69 -32.50 0.81
N LYS A 82 1.42 -31.48 0.38
CA LYS A 82 1.94 -31.31 -0.98
C LYS A 82 3.34 -31.90 -1.06
N HIS A 83 3.49 -33.07 -1.69
CA HIS A 83 4.76 -33.81 -1.71
C HIS A 83 5.67 -33.34 -2.84
N TYR A 84 6.87 -32.89 -2.49
CA TYR A 84 7.96 -32.67 -3.43
C TYR A 84 9.30 -32.65 -2.68
N PHE A 85 10.35 -33.09 -3.35
CA PHE A 85 11.70 -33.12 -2.78
C PHE A 85 12.46 -31.88 -3.22
N TYR A 86 12.85 -31.05 -2.26
CA TYR A 86 13.75 -29.93 -2.50
C TYR A 86 14.56 -29.62 -1.24
N PRO A 87 15.84 -29.19 -1.33
CA PRO A 87 16.70 -29.06 -0.15
C PRO A 87 16.27 -28.00 0.88
N ASP A 88 15.41 -27.04 0.52
CA ASP A 88 14.84 -26.09 1.48
C ASP A 88 13.59 -26.60 2.22
N LEU A 89 13.09 -27.78 1.86
CA LEU A 89 11.88 -28.37 2.41
C LEU A 89 12.24 -29.64 3.19
N PRO A 90 12.56 -29.52 4.49
CA PRO A 90 13.15 -30.62 5.26
C PRO A 90 12.22 -31.83 5.43
N LYS A 91 10.90 -31.64 5.37
CA LYS A 91 9.91 -32.71 5.52
C LYS A 91 9.65 -33.51 4.24
N ALA A 92 10.18 -33.08 3.09
CA ALA A 92 9.84 -33.59 1.75
C ALA A 92 8.34 -33.50 1.38
N TYR A 93 7.57 -32.75 2.16
CA TYR A 93 6.24 -32.28 1.85
C TYR A 93 6.01 -30.92 2.53
N GLN A 94 5.22 -30.09 1.88
CA GLN A 94 4.75 -28.81 2.40
C GLN A 94 3.33 -29.03 2.93
N ILE A 95 3.07 -28.64 4.18
CA ILE A 95 1.71 -28.60 4.71
C ILE A 95 1.00 -27.38 4.10
N SER A 96 -0.07 -27.61 3.35
CA SER A 96 -0.88 -26.59 2.66
C SER A 96 -2.37 -26.96 2.79
N GLN A 97 -3.25 -26.40 1.96
CA GLN A 97 -4.64 -26.86 1.85
C GLN A 97 -4.99 -27.09 0.39
N TYR A 98 -5.67 -28.19 0.07
CA TYR A 98 -6.03 -28.51 -1.30
C TYR A 98 -7.51 -28.28 -1.58
N ASP A 99 -8.39 -29.23 -1.30
CA ASP A 99 -9.81 -29.19 -1.68
C ASP A 99 -10.69 -28.35 -0.74
N LEU A 100 -10.26 -28.14 0.51
CA LEU A 100 -11.05 -27.42 1.53
C LEU A 100 -10.26 -26.23 2.14
N PRO A 101 -10.01 -25.16 1.36
CA PRO A 101 -9.33 -23.97 1.85
C PRO A 101 -10.12 -23.29 2.98
N LEU A 102 -9.49 -22.42 3.76
CA LEU A 102 -10.19 -21.67 4.81
C LEU A 102 -11.28 -20.75 4.24
N VAL A 103 -10.99 -20.05 3.14
CA VAL A 103 -11.92 -19.10 2.52
C VAL A 103 -11.93 -19.23 1.00
N TYR A 104 -13.07 -18.92 0.38
CA TYR A 104 -13.30 -19.09 -1.05
C TYR A 104 -14.36 -18.12 -1.58
N GLY A 105 -14.35 -17.86 -2.89
CA GLY A 105 -15.40 -17.11 -3.59
C GLY A 105 -15.63 -15.71 -3.02
N GLY A 106 -14.68 -14.80 -3.23
CA GLY A 106 -14.77 -13.39 -2.87
C GLY A 106 -14.49 -12.48 -4.06
N GLN A 107 -14.30 -11.19 -3.79
CA GLN A 107 -14.07 -10.19 -4.83
C GLN A 107 -13.33 -8.97 -4.29
N LEU A 108 -12.44 -8.41 -5.10
CA LEU A 108 -11.81 -7.10 -4.87
C LEU A 108 -12.13 -6.18 -6.04
N GLU A 109 -12.58 -4.96 -5.76
CA GLU A 109 -12.91 -3.99 -6.80
C GLU A 109 -11.72 -3.11 -7.15
N VAL A 110 -11.30 -3.14 -8.41
CA VAL A 110 -10.20 -2.35 -8.97
C VAL A 110 -10.75 -1.48 -10.10
N ASP A 111 -10.62 -0.16 -9.96
CA ASP A 111 -11.13 0.84 -10.93
C ASP A 111 -12.60 0.59 -11.37
N GLY A 112 -13.49 0.23 -10.43
CA GLY A 112 -14.90 -0.04 -10.73
C GLY A 112 -15.19 -1.42 -11.32
N ARG A 113 -14.16 -2.26 -11.56
CA ARG A 113 -14.32 -3.67 -11.97
C ARG A 113 -14.07 -4.60 -10.80
N LYS A 114 -14.95 -5.59 -10.63
CA LYS A 114 -14.80 -6.63 -9.63
C LYS A 114 -13.92 -7.75 -10.17
N ILE A 115 -12.84 -8.05 -9.45
CA ILE A 115 -11.94 -9.16 -9.72
C ILE A 115 -12.27 -10.26 -8.72
N ASP A 116 -12.78 -11.37 -9.24
CA ASP A 116 -13.19 -12.50 -8.42
C ASP A 116 -11.98 -13.26 -7.85
N ILE A 117 -12.13 -13.71 -6.62
CA ILE A 117 -11.13 -14.48 -5.87
C ILE A 117 -11.65 -15.91 -5.73
N THR A 118 -10.86 -16.86 -6.22
CA THR A 118 -11.18 -18.28 -6.12
C THR A 118 -11.09 -18.74 -4.68
N ARG A 119 -9.96 -18.47 -4.01
CA ARG A 119 -9.60 -19.02 -2.70
C ARG A 119 -8.51 -18.24 -2.00
N ILE A 120 -8.47 -18.39 -0.68
CA ILE A 120 -7.30 -18.07 0.14
C ILE A 120 -7.07 -19.23 1.12
N HIS A 121 -5.85 -19.78 1.12
CA HIS A 121 -5.47 -20.88 2.00
C HIS A 121 -4.18 -20.61 2.74
N LEU A 122 -3.93 -21.42 3.77
CA LEU A 122 -2.69 -21.41 4.53
C LEU A 122 -1.75 -22.53 4.10
N GLU A 123 -0.48 -22.21 4.11
CA GLU A 123 0.61 -23.14 3.98
C GLU A 123 1.81 -22.71 4.82
N GLU A 124 2.83 -23.55 4.86
CA GLU A 124 4.13 -23.18 5.38
C GLU A 124 5.09 -22.76 4.27
N ASP A 125 5.90 -21.74 4.56
CA ASP A 125 7.01 -21.38 3.68
C ASP A 125 8.18 -22.36 3.80
N ALA A 126 8.94 -22.48 2.72
CA ALA A 126 10.17 -23.24 2.68
C ALA A 126 11.36 -22.45 3.25
N GLY A 127 12.47 -23.14 3.49
CA GLY A 127 13.75 -22.50 3.80
C GLY A 127 14.29 -21.64 2.65
N LYS A 128 15.50 -21.14 2.82
CA LYS A 128 16.23 -20.37 1.81
C LYS A 128 17.43 -21.17 1.34
N LEU A 129 17.59 -21.28 0.02
CA LEU A 129 18.82 -21.79 -0.59
C LEU A 129 19.62 -20.62 -1.16
N THR A 130 20.92 -20.63 -0.86
CA THR A 130 21.89 -19.73 -1.48
C THR A 130 22.88 -20.56 -2.27
N HIS A 131 23.15 -20.14 -3.52
CA HIS A 131 24.13 -20.77 -4.40
C HIS A 131 25.34 -19.83 -4.55
N PRO A 132 26.41 -20.02 -3.78
CA PRO A 132 27.56 -19.12 -3.83
C PRO A 132 28.24 -19.19 -5.20
N LYS A 133 28.57 -18.02 -5.77
CA LYS A 133 29.19 -17.93 -7.09
C LYS A 133 30.53 -18.69 -7.13
N GLY A 134 30.71 -19.53 -8.13
CA GLY A 134 31.93 -20.32 -8.32
C GLY A 134 32.09 -21.50 -7.35
N LYS A 135 31.05 -21.87 -6.60
CA LYS A 135 31.03 -23.05 -5.75
C LYS A 135 30.11 -24.12 -6.34
N ASN A 136 30.40 -25.38 -6.05
CA ASN A 136 29.64 -26.56 -6.46
C ASN A 136 28.70 -27.08 -5.35
N TYR A 137 28.37 -26.24 -4.37
CA TYR A 137 27.48 -26.55 -3.28
C TYR A 137 26.46 -25.43 -3.06
N SER A 138 25.38 -25.76 -2.35
CA SER A 138 24.35 -24.81 -1.94
C SER A 138 24.28 -24.77 -0.41
N LEU A 139 23.94 -23.61 0.14
CA LEU A 139 23.77 -23.41 1.57
C LEU A 139 22.27 -23.33 1.88
N ALA A 140 21.81 -24.12 2.85
CA ALA A 140 20.43 -24.14 3.32
C ALA A 140 20.29 -23.40 4.65
N ASP A 141 19.38 -22.43 4.69
CA ASP A 141 18.96 -21.75 5.91
C ASP A 141 17.46 -22.00 6.15
N TYR A 142 17.15 -22.69 7.25
CA TYR A 142 15.79 -23.06 7.65
C TYR A 142 15.15 -22.07 8.63
N ASN A 143 15.75 -20.90 8.86
CA ASN A 143 15.13 -19.82 9.64
C ASN A 143 13.70 -19.49 9.17
N ARG A 144 13.46 -19.48 7.85
CA ARG A 144 12.15 -19.24 7.24
C ARG A 144 11.25 -20.48 7.16
N ALA A 145 11.82 -21.67 7.26
CA ALA A 145 11.05 -22.91 7.12
C ALA A 145 9.93 -22.97 8.16
N SER A 146 8.72 -23.28 7.72
CA SER A 146 7.50 -23.30 8.54
C SER A 146 6.94 -21.92 8.93
N SER A 147 7.40 -20.81 8.35
CA SER A 147 6.73 -19.52 8.50
C SER A 147 5.30 -19.56 7.91
N PRO A 148 4.30 -18.91 8.51
CA PRO A 148 2.93 -18.94 7.98
C PRO A 148 2.85 -18.15 6.68
N LEU A 149 2.37 -18.83 5.64
CA LEU A 149 2.24 -18.29 4.32
C LEU A 149 0.78 -18.42 3.88
N MET A 150 0.19 -17.29 3.50
CA MET A 150 -1.16 -17.21 2.99
C MET A 150 -1.11 -17.04 1.48
N GLU A 151 -1.75 -17.93 0.74
CA GLU A 151 -1.83 -17.86 -0.72
C GLU A 151 -3.23 -17.45 -1.14
N LEU A 152 -3.34 -16.36 -1.91
CA LEU A 152 -4.55 -15.91 -2.58
C LEU A 152 -4.47 -16.25 -4.07
N VAL A 153 -5.53 -16.87 -4.59
CA VAL A 153 -5.67 -17.16 -6.02
C VAL A 153 -6.89 -16.43 -6.58
N THR A 154 -6.68 -15.66 -7.64
CA THR A 154 -7.78 -14.99 -8.36
C THR A 154 -8.36 -15.89 -9.43
N GLU A 155 -9.61 -15.62 -9.81
CA GLU A 155 -10.13 -16.10 -11.08
C GLU A 155 -9.35 -15.47 -12.25
N PRO A 156 -9.30 -16.12 -13.43
CA PRO A 156 -8.55 -15.63 -14.59
C PRO A 156 -9.36 -14.57 -15.36
N VAL A 157 -9.75 -13.49 -14.68
CA VAL A 157 -10.65 -12.43 -15.20
C VAL A 157 -9.96 -11.09 -15.44
N ILE A 158 -8.69 -10.96 -15.03
CA ILE A 158 -7.88 -9.75 -15.21
C ILE A 158 -7.51 -9.59 -16.69
N LYS A 159 -7.60 -8.36 -17.20
CA LYS A 159 -7.49 -8.03 -18.63
C LYS A 159 -6.27 -7.21 -19.00
N THR A 160 -5.64 -6.55 -18.04
CA THR A 160 -4.47 -5.70 -18.30
C THR A 160 -3.41 -5.84 -17.23
N ALA A 161 -2.16 -5.53 -17.58
CA ALA A 161 -1.05 -5.49 -16.64
C ALA A 161 -1.27 -4.42 -15.55
N ALA A 162 -1.84 -3.27 -15.91
CA ALA A 162 -2.18 -2.21 -14.98
C ALA A 162 -3.24 -2.65 -13.95
N GLU A 163 -4.28 -3.39 -14.38
CA GLU A 163 -5.29 -3.95 -13.48
C GLU A 163 -4.68 -4.99 -12.52
N ALA A 164 -3.79 -5.86 -13.01
CA ALA A 164 -3.06 -6.82 -12.17
C ALA A 164 -2.21 -6.12 -11.09
N LYS A 165 -1.46 -5.08 -11.49
CA LYS A 165 -0.66 -4.27 -10.58
C LYS A 165 -1.51 -3.60 -9.51
N LYS A 166 -2.60 -2.93 -9.92
CA LYS A 166 -3.51 -2.24 -8.99
C LYS A 166 -4.18 -3.23 -8.03
N PHE A 167 -4.57 -4.42 -8.50
CA PHE A 167 -5.09 -5.48 -7.64
C PHE A 167 -4.09 -5.82 -6.54
N CYS A 168 -2.84 -6.11 -6.88
CA CYS A 168 -1.82 -6.46 -5.89
C CYS A 168 -1.53 -5.30 -4.92
N GLN A 169 -1.52 -4.05 -5.40
CA GLN A 169 -1.33 -2.87 -4.55
C GLN A 169 -2.48 -2.67 -3.56
N GLN A 170 -3.73 -2.81 -4.00
CA GLN A 170 -4.88 -2.71 -3.10
C GLN A 170 -4.94 -3.87 -2.12
N TYR A 171 -4.60 -5.09 -2.56
CA TYR A 171 -4.50 -6.24 -1.66
C TYR A 171 -3.43 -6.01 -0.59
N GLN A 172 -2.23 -5.52 -0.97
CA GLN A 172 -1.18 -5.13 -0.02
C GLN A 172 -1.69 -4.08 0.98
N GLN A 173 -2.42 -3.07 0.51
CA GLN A 173 -2.97 -2.04 1.37
C GLN A 173 -3.96 -2.62 2.40
N ILE A 174 -4.83 -3.54 1.98
CA ILE A 174 -5.77 -4.25 2.87
C ILE A 174 -4.98 -5.02 3.94
N LEU A 175 -3.97 -5.81 3.55
CA LEU A 175 -3.16 -6.60 4.48
C LEU A 175 -2.49 -5.74 5.56
N ARG A 176 -1.98 -4.56 5.18
CA ARG A 176 -1.39 -3.58 6.10
C ARG A 176 -2.42 -2.96 7.02
N TYR A 177 -3.62 -2.66 6.52
CA TYR A 177 -4.72 -2.15 7.33
C TYR A 177 -5.22 -3.15 8.38
N LEU A 178 -5.24 -4.44 8.01
CA LEU A 178 -5.53 -5.52 8.93
C LEU A 178 -4.39 -5.76 9.93
N GLU A 179 -3.21 -5.16 9.72
CA GLU A 179 -2.00 -5.33 10.54
C GLU A 179 -1.51 -6.78 10.62
N ILE A 180 -1.80 -7.59 9.59
CA ILE A 180 -1.44 -9.01 9.55
C ILE A 180 -0.15 -9.28 8.76
N SER A 181 0.26 -8.35 7.90
CA SER A 181 1.52 -8.39 7.16
C SER A 181 1.92 -7.00 6.68
N GLU A 182 3.21 -6.72 6.65
CA GLU A 182 3.76 -5.54 5.95
C GLU A 182 3.77 -5.77 4.43
N ALA A 183 3.67 -7.03 4.00
CA ALA A 183 3.54 -7.46 2.61
C ALA A 183 4.57 -6.78 1.67
N ASP A 184 5.78 -6.55 2.16
CA ASP A 184 6.87 -5.92 1.43
C ASP A 184 7.47 -6.90 0.40
N ILE A 185 7.33 -6.57 -0.89
CA ILE A 185 7.82 -7.42 -1.99
C ILE A 185 9.35 -7.45 -2.01
N GLU A 186 10.01 -6.32 -1.73
CA GLU A 186 11.47 -6.22 -1.78
C GLU A 186 12.12 -7.09 -0.69
N LYS A 187 11.41 -7.28 0.43
CA LYS A 187 11.80 -8.18 1.53
C LYS A 187 11.26 -9.61 1.36
N GLY A 188 10.60 -9.94 0.25
CA GLY A 188 10.06 -11.26 -0.03
C GLY A 188 8.84 -11.66 0.82
N GLN A 189 8.25 -10.73 1.57
CA GLN A 189 7.07 -10.98 2.40
C GLN A 189 5.80 -11.11 1.56
N MET A 190 5.78 -10.55 0.36
CA MET A 190 4.72 -10.72 -0.63
C MET A 190 5.34 -11.14 -1.96
N ARG A 191 4.80 -12.19 -2.58
CA ARG A 191 5.23 -12.70 -3.88
C ARG A 191 4.01 -12.74 -4.79
N CYS A 192 4.07 -12.06 -5.93
CA CYS A 192 2.99 -12.02 -6.91
C CYS A 192 3.42 -12.76 -8.17
N GLU A 193 2.69 -13.81 -8.54
CA GLU A 193 2.94 -14.61 -9.74
C GLU A 193 1.76 -14.48 -10.69
N ALA A 194 2.05 -14.31 -11.99
CA ALA A 194 1.03 -14.07 -13.01
C ALA A 194 0.91 -15.29 -13.93
N ASN A 195 -0.32 -15.78 -14.09
CA ASN A 195 -0.69 -16.79 -15.08
C ASN A 195 -1.35 -16.07 -16.27
N ILE A 196 -0.75 -16.15 -17.46
CA ILE A 196 -1.17 -15.39 -18.65
C ILE A 196 -1.47 -16.34 -19.80
N SER A 197 -2.59 -16.11 -20.47
CA SER A 197 -2.94 -16.78 -21.72
C SER A 197 -3.63 -15.79 -22.66
N LEU A 198 -3.29 -15.85 -23.95
CA LEU A 198 -3.95 -15.11 -25.00
C LEU A 198 -4.89 -16.02 -25.79
N GLN A 199 -6.12 -15.60 -26.02
CA GLN A 199 -7.11 -16.39 -26.76
C GLN A 199 -7.70 -15.58 -27.92
N GLU A 200 -8.03 -16.25 -29.02
CA GLU A 200 -8.71 -15.60 -30.13
C GLU A 200 -10.13 -15.14 -29.74
N PRO A 201 -10.53 -13.90 -30.06
CA PRO A 201 -11.86 -13.41 -29.73
C PRO A 201 -12.97 -14.32 -30.29
N LYS A 202 -14.03 -14.53 -29.50
CA LYS A 202 -15.19 -15.39 -29.84
C LYS A 202 -14.89 -16.89 -30.00
N LYS A 203 -13.63 -17.34 -29.81
CA LYS A 203 -13.25 -18.77 -29.81
C LYS A 203 -13.24 -19.41 -28.41
N TRP A 204 -13.59 -18.64 -27.39
CA TRP A 204 -13.70 -19.07 -26.01
C TRP A 204 -14.83 -18.30 -25.32
N LYS A 205 -15.24 -18.77 -24.14
CA LYS A 205 -16.23 -18.10 -23.29
C LYS A 205 -15.97 -18.39 -21.82
N TYR A 206 -16.45 -17.52 -20.95
CA TYR A 206 -16.61 -17.85 -19.54
C TYR A 206 -17.90 -18.65 -19.32
N LYS A 207 -17.80 -19.73 -18.53
CA LYS A 207 -18.94 -20.45 -17.96
C LYS A 207 -19.01 -20.17 -16.48
N GLY A 208 -20.17 -19.74 -16.00
CA GLY A 208 -20.35 -19.34 -14.60
C GLY A 208 -19.51 -18.11 -14.22
N GLY A 209 -19.14 -17.25 -15.19
CA GLY A 209 -18.41 -16.01 -14.96
C GLY A 209 -16.89 -16.11 -14.98
N CYS A 210 -16.31 -17.28 -14.65
CA CYS A 210 -14.87 -17.39 -14.44
C CYS A 210 -14.19 -18.61 -15.11
N LYS A 211 -14.91 -19.72 -15.33
CA LYS A 211 -14.33 -20.91 -15.98
C LYS A 211 -14.19 -20.70 -17.48
N ILE A 212 -12.97 -20.82 -18.00
CA ILE A 212 -12.69 -20.69 -19.43
C ILE A 212 -13.08 -21.99 -20.15
N GLU A 213 -13.95 -21.90 -21.16
CA GLU A 213 -14.31 -23.01 -22.04
C GLU A 213 -14.09 -22.62 -23.51
N PRO A 214 -13.65 -23.56 -24.36
CA PRO A 214 -13.56 -23.32 -25.79
C PRO A 214 -14.94 -23.21 -26.44
N ALA A 215 -15.05 -22.36 -27.46
CA ALA A 215 -16.22 -22.28 -28.32
C ALA A 215 -15.99 -23.09 -29.61
N GLY A 216 -16.98 -23.89 -30.01
CA GLY A 216 -16.96 -24.58 -31.30
C GLY A 216 -15.78 -25.55 -31.51
N GLY A 217 -15.32 -26.24 -30.46
CA GLY A 217 -14.23 -27.22 -30.57
C GLY A 217 -12.83 -26.62 -30.69
N TYR A 218 -12.68 -25.32 -30.48
CA TYR A 218 -11.39 -24.65 -30.45
C TYR A 218 -10.45 -25.25 -29.39
N LYS A 219 -9.15 -25.35 -29.71
CA LYS A 219 -8.13 -25.72 -28.72
C LYS A 219 -7.61 -24.44 -28.09
N LEU A 220 -7.87 -24.26 -26.79
CA LEU A 220 -7.36 -23.10 -26.05
C LEU A 220 -5.83 -23.05 -26.10
N ASN A 221 -5.29 -21.85 -26.24
CA ASN A 221 -3.85 -21.63 -26.11
C ASN A 221 -3.40 -21.93 -24.67
N PRO A 222 -2.17 -22.42 -24.48
CA PRO A 222 -1.67 -22.73 -23.14
C PRO A 222 -1.50 -21.46 -22.29
N LYS A 223 -1.31 -21.67 -20.99
CA LYS A 223 -0.94 -20.59 -20.06
C LYS A 223 0.56 -20.58 -19.80
N VAL A 224 1.10 -19.40 -19.58
CA VAL A 224 2.46 -19.18 -19.07
C VAL A 224 2.38 -18.60 -17.67
N GLU A 225 3.16 -19.18 -16.77
CA GLU A 225 3.30 -18.71 -15.40
C GLU A 225 4.60 -17.93 -15.27
N ILE A 226 4.52 -16.67 -14.84
CA ILE A 226 5.69 -15.82 -14.60
C ILE A 226 5.98 -15.77 -13.10
N LYS A 227 7.20 -16.19 -12.75
CA LYS A 227 7.77 -16.12 -11.38
C LYS A 227 8.91 -15.10 -11.30
N ASN A 228 9.46 -14.94 -10.09
CA ASN A 228 10.62 -14.08 -9.79
C ASN A 228 10.36 -12.58 -10.04
N ILE A 229 9.22 -12.09 -9.56
CA ILE A 229 8.79 -10.69 -9.73
C ILE A 229 9.10 -9.93 -8.44
N GLY A 230 10.08 -9.02 -8.50
CA GLY A 230 10.61 -8.31 -7.33
C GLY A 230 9.93 -6.98 -6.99
N SER A 231 8.97 -6.51 -7.78
CA SER A 231 8.20 -5.28 -7.50
C SER A 231 6.89 -5.23 -8.27
N PHE A 232 5.97 -4.34 -7.87
CA PHE A 232 4.73 -4.08 -8.63
C PHE A 232 5.00 -3.55 -10.03
N LYS A 233 6.07 -2.77 -10.22
CA LYS A 233 6.47 -2.27 -11.55
C LYS A 233 7.03 -3.40 -12.41
N ALA A 234 7.79 -4.31 -11.81
CA ALA A 234 8.27 -5.51 -12.48
C ALA A 234 7.11 -6.43 -12.89
N LEU A 235 6.07 -6.56 -12.05
CA LEU A 235 4.85 -7.32 -12.37
C LEU A 235 4.18 -6.81 -13.65
N GLU A 236 3.92 -5.51 -13.70
CA GLU A 236 3.29 -4.86 -14.84
C GLU A 236 4.11 -5.07 -16.12
N LYS A 237 5.41 -4.79 -16.07
CA LYS A 237 6.32 -4.99 -17.21
C LYS A 237 6.44 -6.43 -17.66
N ALA A 238 6.50 -7.38 -16.72
CA ALA A 238 6.61 -8.80 -17.04
C ALA A 238 5.35 -9.30 -17.75
N ILE A 239 4.17 -8.86 -17.30
CA ILE A 239 2.90 -9.16 -17.96
C ILE A 239 2.85 -8.55 -19.36
N GLU A 240 3.21 -7.26 -19.50
CA GLU A 240 3.25 -6.60 -20.81
C GLU A 240 4.20 -7.27 -21.80
N PHE A 241 5.39 -7.66 -21.34
CA PHE A 241 6.36 -8.37 -22.16
C PHE A 241 5.80 -9.72 -22.63
N GLU A 242 5.21 -10.50 -21.71
CA GLU A 242 4.71 -11.83 -22.03
C GLU A 242 3.49 -11.78 -22.95
N ILE A 243 2.62 -10.77 -22.82
CA ILE A 243 1.53 -10.52 -23.77
C ILE A 243 2.10 -10.27 -25.18
N LYS A 244 3.12 -9.42 -25.32
CA LYS A 244 3.75 -9.15 -26.63
C LYS A 244 4.38 -10.41 -27.22
N ARG A 245 5.14 -11.15 -26.41
CA ARG A 245 5.78 -12.41 -26.81
C ARG A 245 4.77 -13.45 -27.29
N GLN A 246 3.69 -13.66 -26.53
CA GLN A 246 2.65 -14.62 -26.92
C GLN A 246 1.93 -14.17 -28.19
N ALA A 247 1.65 -12.88 -28.34
CA ALA A 247 1.02 -12.35 -29.55
C ALA A 247 1.90 -12.56 -30.79
N GLU A 248 3.18 -12.22 -30.71
CA GLU A 248 4.16 -12.43 -31.80
C GLU A 248 4.25 -13.91 -32.21
N ALA A 249 4.34 -14.81 -31.22
CA ALA A 249 4.36 -16.26 -31.48
C ALA A 249 3.06 -16.73 -32.18
N LEU A 250 1.89 -16.27 -31.73
CA LEU A 250 0.60 -16.62 -32.34
C LEU A 250 0.47 -16.05 -33.76
N ASP A 251 0.91 -14.82 -33.99
CA ASP A 251 0.90 -14.17 -35.30
C ASP A 251 1.82 -14.89 -36.31
N ASN A 252 2.96 -15.39 -35.82
CA ASN A 252 3.89 -16.22 -36.59
C ASN A 252 3.44 -17.69 -36.73
N LYS A 253 2.29 -18.07 -36.14
CA LYS A 253 1.78 -19.45 -36.09
C LYS A 253 2.73 -20.43 -35.42
N GLU A 254 3.53 -19.94 -34.47
CA GLU A 254 4.40 -20.76 -33.63
C GLU A 254 3.57 -21.53 -32.59
N THR A 255 4.08 -22.67 -32.14
CA THR A 255 3.41 -23.45 -31.10
C THR A 255 3.82 -22.93 -29.74
N LEU A 256 2.86 -22.37 -28.99
CA LEU A 256 3.03 -22.08 -27.58
C LEU A 256 2.97 -23.38 -26.76
N ALA A 257 3.81 -23.47 -25.73
CA ALA A 257 3.80 -24.54 -24.74
C ALA A 257 3.43 -23.97 -23.36
N GLN A 258 2.94 -24.84 -22.48
CA GLN A 258 2.76 -24.48 -21.07
C GLN A 258 4.12 -24.49 -20.39
N GLU A 259 4.54 -23.35 -19.85
CA GLU A 259 5.86 -23.18 -19.27
C GLU A 259 5.82 -22.27 -18.05
N THR A 260 6.84 -22.43 -17.19
CA THR A 260 7.13 -21.49 -16.12
C THR A 260 8.34 -20.67 -16.54
N ARG A 261 8.15 -19.35 -16.59
CA ARG A 261 9.18 -18.38 -16.97
C ARG A 261 9.53 -17.51 -15.76
N GLY A 262 10.78 -17.08 -15.68
CA GLY A 262 11.24 -16.09 -14.71
C GLY A 262 11.36 -14.72 -15.36
N TRP A 263 11.03 -13.67 -14.61
CA TRP A 263 11.35 -12.30 -15.01
C TRP A 263 12.84 -12.00 -14.75
N ASP A 264 13.52 -11.51 -15.78
CA ASP A 264 14.89 -11.00 -15.73
C ASP A 264 14.86 -9.47 -15.75
N GLU A 265 15.05 -8.86 -14.58
CA GLU A 265 15.00 -7.40 -14.43
C GLU A 265 16.14 -6.70 -15.19
N ASN A 266 17.30 -7.33 -15.37
CA ASN A 266 18.43 -6.67 -16.05
C ASN A 266 18.18 -6.57 -17.55
N ASN A 267 17.62 -7.62 -18.13
CA ASN A 267 17.35 -7.70 -19.57
C ASN A 267 15.91 -7.32 -19.94
N GLN A 268 15.06 -7.03 -18.94
CA GLN A 268 13.64 -6.66 -19.10
C GLN A 268 12.86 -7.65 -19.98
N LYS A 269 13.05 -8.96 -19.74
CA LYS A 269 12.45 -10.06 -20.53
C LYS A 269 12.05 -11.24 -19.65
N THR A 270 11.12 -12.07 -20.14
CA THR A 270 10.82 -13.38 -19.54
C THR A 270 11.75 -14.45 -20.10
N VAL A 271 12.31 -15.29 -19.24
CA VAL A 271 13.22 -16.38 -19.60
C VAL A 271 12.59 -17.70 -19.17
N SER A 272 12.54 -18.69 -20.07
CA SER A 272 12.02 -20.01 -19.73
C SER A 272 12.93 -20.66 -18.68
N GLN A 273 12.35 -21.09 -17.57
CA GLN A 273 13.07 -21.81 -16.50
C GLN A 273 12.83 -23.31 -16.59
N ARG A 274 11.63 -23.72 -17.01
CA ARG A 274 11.23 -25.12 -17.09
C ARG A 274 10.10 -25.29 -18.11
N SER A 275 10.25 -26.24 -19.04
CA SER A 275 9.12 -26.78 -19.80
C SER A 275 8.32 -27.72 -18.88
N LYS A 276 7.00 -27.52 -18.74
CA LYS A 276 6.13 -28.43 -17.98
C LYS A 276 5.76 -29.64 -18.85
N GLU A 277 6.76 -30.39 -19.32
CA GLU A 277 6.54 -31.65 -20.07
C GLU A 277 5.97 -32.76 -19.18
N GLU A 278 6.08 -32.63 -17.86
CA GLU A 278 5.41 -33.49 -16.88
C GLU A 278 4.67 -32.61 -15.86
N ALA A 279 3.34 -32.70 -15.81
CA ALA A 279 2.59 -32.14 -14.69
C ALA A 279 3.07 -32.83 -13.41
N GLN A 280 3.76 -32.10 -12.53
CA GLN A 280 4.28 -32.71 -11.30
C GLN A 280 3.13 -33.20 -10.44
N GLU A 281 3.05 -34.51 -10.24
CA GLU A 281 2.07 -35.13 -9.37
C GLU A 281 2.49 -34.91 -7.91
N TYR A 282 1.98 -33.84 -7.30
CA TYR A 282 2.27 -33.48 -5.91
C TYR A 282 1.65 -34.41 -4.86
N ARG A 283 0.90 -35.44 -5.28
CA ARG A 283 0.30 -36.49 -4.41
C ARG A 283 -0.35 -35.88 -3.16
N TYR A 284 -1.26 -34.93 -3.38
CA TYR A 284 -2.00 -34.29 -2.30
C TYR A 284 -2.83 -35.34 -1.54
N PHE A 285 -2.74 -35.32 -0.21
CA PHE A 285 -3.66 -36.04 0.65
C PHE A 285 -3.82 -35.32 2.01
N PRO A 286 -4.93 -35.54 2.73
CA PRO A 286 -5.18 -34.91 4.03
C PRO A 286 -4.05 -35.18 5.03
N ASP A 287 -3.56 -34.16 5.72
CA ASP A 287 -2.53 -34.34 6.73
C ASP A 287 -3.12 -35.07 7.96
N PRO A 288 -2.68 -36.30 8.27
CA PRO A 288 -3.24 -37.07 9.39
C PRO A 288 -2.80 -36.53 10.77
N ASP A 289 -1.73 -35.73 10.82
CA ASP A 289 -1.16 -35.24 12.08
C ASP A 289 -1.87 -33.97 12.58
N ILE A 290 -2.65 -33.32 11.71
CA ILE A 290 -3.42 -32.10 12.04
C ILE A 290 -4.91 -32.41 11.94
N SER A 291 -5.61 -32.32 13.07
CA SER A 291 -7.06 -32.47 13.10
C SER A 291 -7.77 -31.43 12.22
N PRO A 292 -8.90 -31.78 11.58
CA PRO A 292 -9.71 -30.83 10.85
C PRO A 292 -10.16 -29.65 11.73
N ILE A 293 -10.28 -28.48 11.10
CA ILE A 293 -10.67 -27.23 11.74
C ILE A 293 -12.17 -27.02 11.56
N ASN A 294 -12.89 -26.94 12.69
CA ASN A 294 -14.31 -26.61 12.71
C ASN A 294 -14.49 -25.12 13.09
N ILE A 295 -14.93 -24.30 12.14
CA ILE A 295 -15.16 -22.87 12.30
C ILE A 295 -16.65 -22.65 12.60
N ASN A 296 -16.98 -22.57 13.88
CA ASN A 296 -18.35 -22.30 14.31
C ASN A 296 -18.70 -20.79 14.24
N SER A 297 -20.00 -20.49 14.30
CA SER A 297 -20.51 -19.11 14.19
C SER A 297 -20.02 -18.18 15.30
N LYS A 298 -19.78 -18.68 16.51
CA LYS A 298 -19.26 -17.89 17.63
C LYS A 298 -17.82 -17.45 17.36
N TRP A 299 -17.00 -18.35 16.84
CA TRP A 299 -15.62 -18.05 16.48
C TRP A 299 -15.57 -17.07 15.30
N LEU A 300 -16.38 -17.30 14.27
CA LEU A 300 -16.46 -16.40 13.11
C LEU A 300 -16.90 -14.98 13.50
N LYS A 301 -17.90 -14.83 14.37
CA LYS A 301 -18.33 -13.51 14.88
C LYS A 301 -17.22 -12.78 15.64
N LYS A 302 -16.38 -13.52 16.38
CA LYS A 302 -15.23 -12.94 17.07
C LYS A 302 -14.23 -12.37 16.07
N ILE A 303 -13.87 -13.16 15.04
CA ILE A 303 -12.94 -12.71 13.99
C ILE A 303 -13.51 -11.51 13.23
N LEU A 304 -14.81 -11.53 12.90
CA LEU A 304 -15.47 -10.43 12.21
C LEU A 304 -15.44 -9.11 13.02
N ALA A 305 -15.50 -9.19 14.36
CA ALA A 305 -15.41 -8.01 15.22
C ALA A 305 -14.03 -7.33 15.19
N ASP A 306 -12.99 -8.05 14.76
CA ASP A 306 -11.64 -7.52 14.60
C ASP A 306 -11.42 -6.86 13.22
N LEU A 307 -12.41 -6.90 12.32
CA LEU A 307 -12.32 -6.29 10.98
C LEU A 307 -12.43 -4.76 11.10
N PRO A 308 -11.36 -4.00 10.80
CA PRO A 308 -11.42 -2.55 10.78
C PRO A 308 -12.16 -2.06 9.53
N GLU A 309 -12.55 -0.78 9.54
CA GLU A 309 -12.95 -0.07 8.32
C GLU A 309 -11.83 -0.15 7.28
N LEU A 310 -12.16 -0.64 6.08
CA LEU A 310 -11.19 -0.87 5.02
C LEU A 310 -10.81 0.43 4.29
N PRO A 311 -9.65 0.49 3.60
CA PRO A 311 -9.17 1.72 2.97
C PRO A 311 -10.17 2.40 2.05
N ARG A 312 -10.91 1.61 1.26
CA ARG A 312 -11.93 2.14 0.33
C ARG A 312 -13.10 2.78 1.07
N GLU A 313 -13.63 2.10 2.08
CA GLU A 313 -14.75 2.59 2.88
C GLU A 313 -14.35 3.87 3.62
N LYS A 314 -13.15 3.87 4.19
CA LYS A 314 -12.56 5.04 4.85
C LYS A 314 -12.37 6.22 3.89
N ARG A 315 -11.91 5.97 2.66
CA ARG A 315 -11.78 7.01 1.60
C ARG A 315 -13.12 7.66 1.28
N GLU A 316 -14.15 6.85 1.05
CA GLU A 316 -15.50 7.36 0.78
C GLU A 316 -16.07 8.13 1.97
N ARG A 317 -15.83 7.65 3.20
CA ARG A 317 -16.23 8.37 4.41
C ARG A 317 -15.50 9.71 4.56
N PHE A 318 -14.20 9.78 4.29
CA PHE A 318 -13.43 11.03 4.34
C PHE A 318 -13.98 12.08 3.38
N LYS A 319 -14.37 11.67 2.17
CA LYS A 319 -15.03 12.55 1.20
C LYS A 319 -16.39 13.03 1.70
N GLN A 320 -17.24 12.11 2.13
CA GLN A 320 -18.64 12.41 2.47
C GLN A 320 -18.80 13.16 3.79
N GLN A 321 -18.04 12.79 4.82
CA GLN A 321 -18.21 13.34 6.17
C GLN A 321 -17.29 14.52 6.48
N TYR A 322 -16.11 14.59 5.85
CA TYR A 322 -15.12 15.64 6.13
C TYR A 322 -14.93 16.61 4.97
N GLY A 323 -15.32 16.23 3.74
CA GLY A 323 -15.21 17.10 2.57
C GLY A 323 -13.82 17.12 1.94
N PHE A 324 -13.00 16.10 2.17
CA PHE A 324 -11.75 15.90 1.44
C PHE A 324 -12.00 15.70 -0.06
N SER A 325 -11.07 16.14 -0.90
CA SER A 325 -11.11 15.83 -2.33
C SER A 325 -10.83 14.34 -2.56
N ASP A 326 -11.16 13.83 -3.76
CA ASP A 326 -10.84 12.43 -4.13
C ASP A 326 -9.34 12.12 -3.96
N TYR A 327 -8.49 13.06 -4.38
CA TYR A 327 -7.04 12.94 -4.26
C TYR A 327 -6.59 12.92 -2.80
N ASP A 328 -7.03 13.90 -1.99
CA ASP A 328 -6.64 13.96 -0.58
C ASP A 328 -7.11 12.71 0.17
N ALA A 329 -8.35 12.28 -0.05
CA ALA A 329 -8.88 11.09 0.60
C ALA A 329 -8.07 9.84 0.24
N GLU A 330 -7.67 9.68 -1.02
CA GLU A 330 -6.81 8.57 -1.45
C GLU A 330 -5.44 8.60 -0.77
N VAL A 331 -4.79 9.76 -0.73
CA VAL A 331 -3.46 9.94 -0.14
C VAL A 331 -3.49 9.71 1.38
N LEU A 332 -4.45 10.31 2.08
CA LEU A 332 -4.54 10.26 3.54
C LEU A 332 -4.99 8.89 4.06
N THR A 333 -5.71 8.12 3.24
CA THR A 333 -6.11 6.74 3.56
C THR A 333 -5.15 5.70 3.00
N ALA A 334 -4.02 6.09 2.42
CA ALA A 334 -3.00 5.15 1.95
C ALA A 334 -2.46 4.27 3.09
N ASP A 335 -2.26 4.84 4.27
CA ASP A 335 -1.78 4.19 5.50
C ASP A 335 -2.80 4.37 6.64
N LYS A 336 -3.05 3.30 7.39
CA LYS A 336 -4.04 3.29 8.48
C LYS A 336 -3.71 4.28 9.60
N ASN A 337 -2.42 4.45 9.91
CA ASN A 337 -1.99 5.28 11.03
C ASN A 337 -2.07 6.76 10.66
N ILE A 338 -1.72 7.10 9.42
CA ILE A 338 -1.96 8.44 8.86
C ILE A 338 -3.46 8.74 8.86
N ALA A 339 -4.29 7.80 8.37
CA ALA A 339 -5.73 7.99 8.35
C ALA A 339 -6.30 8.24 9.75
N ASN A 340 -5.92 7.41 10.73
CA ASN A 340 -6.37 7.57 12.12
C ASN A 340 -5.89 8.90 12.73
N TYR A 341 -4.67 9.33 12.43
CA TYR A 341 -4.14 10.64 12.86
C TYR A 341 -4.98 11.78 12.28
N VAL A 342 -5.30 11.74 10.98
CA VAL A 342 -6.14 12.75 10.31
C VAL A 342 -7.54 12.81 10.91
N GLU A 343 -8.14 11.66 11.24
CA GLU A 343 -9.46 11.65 11.91
C GLU A 343 -9.43 12.34 13.27
N GLN A 344 -8.37 12.10 14.05
CA GLN A 344 -8.17 12.76 15.33
C GLN A 344 -7.98 14.27 15.12
N VAL A 345 -7.19 14.69 14.13
CA VAL A 345 -7.03 16.12 13.77
C VAL A 345 -8.37 16.75 13.41
N ILE A 346 -9.21 16.08 12.63
CA ILE A 346 -10.54 16.59 12.27
C ILE A 346 -11.46 16.68 13.49
N SER A 347 -11.36 15.72 14.43
CA SER A 347 -12.09 15.77 15.70
C SER A 347 -11.68 16.98 16.53
N GLU A 348 -10.38 17.23 16.69
CA GLU A 348 -9.86 18.39 17.42
C GLU A 348 -10.20 19.71 16.72
N LEU A 349 -10.15 19.75 15.38
CA LEU A 349 -10.57 20.92 14.61
C LEU A 349 -12.04 21.28 14.84
N ARG A 350 -12.92 20.30 15.02
CA ARG A 350 -14.33 20.57 15.38
C ARG A 350 -14.42 21.26 16.74
N ALA A 351 -13.63 20.83 17.72
CA ALA A 351 -13.58 21.47 19.03
C ALA A 351 -13.06 22.91 18.94
N TRP A 352 -11.97 23.14 18.21
CA TRP A 352 -11.42 24.48 17.94
C TRP A 352 -12.42 25.40 17.26
N MET A 353 -13.10 24.93 16.21
CA MET A 353 -14.09 25.75 15.51
C MET A 353 -15.28 26.10 16.39
N ASN A 354 -15.73 25.18 17.24
CA ASN A 354 -16.78 25.46 18.22
C ASN A 354 -16.33 26.54 19.23
N ALA A 355 -15.12 26.42 19.77
CA ALA A 355 -14.56 27.41 20.69
C ALA A 355 -14.42 28.81 20.05
N LEU A 356 -14.11 28.87 18.76
CA LEU A 356 -14.00 30.11 17.98
C LEU A 356 -15.36 30.64 17.47
N GLY A 357 -16.47 29.96 17.78
CA GLY A 357 -17.81 30.34 17.30
C GLY A 357 -17.99 30.23 15.79
N ARG A 358 -17.25 29.30 15.14
CA ARG A 358 -17.30 29.05 13.70
C ARG A 358 -18.14 27.79 13.41
N PRO A 359 -19.23 27.89 12.63
CA PRO A 359 -20.04 26.71 12.28
C PRO A 359 -19.25 25.72 11.41
N TRP A 360 -19.15 24.47 11.87
CA TRP A 360 -18.41 23.40 11.18
C TRP A 360 -18.92 23.19 9.75
N GLU A 361 -20.22 23.26 9.53
CA GLU A 361 -20.87 23.05 8.24
C GLU A 361 -20.36 24.02 7.17
N THR A 362 -19.97 25.24 7.58
CA THR A 362 -19.41 26.23 6.66
C THR A 362 -17.89 26.13 6.54
N ALA A 363 -17.19 25.71 7.61
CA ALA A 363 -15.73 25.68 7.66
C ALA A 363 -15.11 24.37 7.14
N HIS A 364 -15.81 23.24 7.27
CA HIS A 364 -15.23 21.89 7.14
C HIS A 364 -14.50 21.65 5.81
N ARG A 365 -15.04 22.13 4.68
CA ARG A 365 -14.38 21.93 3.37
C ARG A 365 -13.05 22.68 3.26
N LYS A 366 -13.00 23.93 3.76
CA LYS A 366 -11.76 24.74 3.75
C LYS A 366 -10.74 24.12 4.72
N LEU A 367 -11.19 23.67 5.89
CA LEU A 367 -10.35 22.98 6.87
C LEU A 367 -9.82 21.65 6.34
N ALA A 368 -10.66 20.80 5.76
CA ALA A 368 -10.24 19.54 5.15
C ALA A 368 -9.23 19.76 4.03
N LYS A 369 -9.43 20.77 3.18
CA LYS A 369 -8.44 21.15 2.16
C LYS A 369 -7.10 21.59 2.79
N LEU A 370 -7.13 22.41 3.84
CA LEU A 370 -5.92 22.82 4.55
C LEU A 370 -5.22 21.61 5.17
N THR A 371 -5.94 20.76 5.91
CA THR A 371 -5.41 19.54 6.52
C THR A 371 -4.82 18.61 5.46
N GLY A 372 -5.55 18.36 4.36
CA GLY A 372 -5.10 17.48 3.28
C GLY A 372 -3.82 17.98 2.63
N ASN A 373 -3.74 19.28 2.34
CA ASN A 373 -2.52 19.90 1.82
C ASN A 373 -1.35 19.73 2.80
N TRP A 374 -1.49 20.17 4.06
CA TRP A 374 -0.39 20.16 5.02
C TRP A 374 0.08 18.75 5.39
N VAL A 375 -0.84 17.79 5.46
CA VAL A 375 -0.46 16.38 5.67
C VAL A 375 0.21 15.82 4.41
N GLY A 376 -0.41 15.98 3.24
CA GLY A 376 0.03 15.40 1.98
C GLY A 376 1.32 16.02 1.42
N THR A 377 1.66 17.26 1.80
CA THR A 377 2.91 17.92 1.37
C THR A 377 3.94 17.96 2.50
N GLU A 378 3.68 18.75 3.55
CA GLU A 378 4.71 19.05 4.55
C GLU A 378 4.93 17.89 5.50
N LEU A 379 3.89 17.34 6.12
CA LEU A 379 4.06 16.23 7.05
C LEU A 379 4.74 15.04 6.38
N PHE A 380 4.31 14.68 5.16
CA PHE A 380 4.93 13.60 4.39
C PHE A 380 6.38 13.90 4.02
N LYS A 381 6.70 15.15 3.64
CA LYS A 381 8.09 15.56 3.41
C LYS A 381 8.96 15.31 4.65
N TYR A 382 8.54 15.78 5.83
CA TYR A 382 9.32 15.60 7.06
C TYR A 382 9.39 14.12 7.52
N LEU A 383 8.32 13.35 7.35
CA LEU A 383 8.33 11.89 7.61
C LEU A 383 9.34 11.18 6.72
N ASN A 384 9.37 11.51 5.43
CA ASN A 384 10.28 10.91 4.46
C ASN A 384 11.75 11.33 4.69
N GLU A 385 12.01 12.62 4.89
CA GLU A 385 13.36 13.14 5.18
C GLU A 385 13.95 12.53 6.48
N GLY A 386 13.10 12.32 7.49
CA GLY A 386 13.50 11.74 8.76
C GLY A 386 13.44 10.20 8.83
N GLY A 387 12.89 9.53 7.82
CA GLY A 387 12.56 8.10 7.88
C GLY A 387 11.66 7.73 9.06
N GLN A 388 10.80 8.66 9.51
CA GLN A 388 10.01 8.51 10.72
C GLN A 388 8.64 7.91 10.42
N ASN A 389 8.11 7.14 11.37
CA ASN A 389 6.74 6.65 11.33
C ASN A 389 5.82 7.68 12.01
N ILE A 390 4.62 7.91 11.46
CA ILE A 390 3.61 8.81 12.04
C ILE A 390 3.33 8.52 13.53
N LYS A 391 3.46 7.27 13.99
CA LYS A 391 3.30 6.89 15.40
C LYS A 391 4.37 7.46 16.34
N LYS A 392 5.47 7.98 15.79
CA LYS A 392 6.65 8.43 16.56
C LYS A 392 6.90 9.94 16.46
N ILE A 393 6.03 10.68 15.78
CA ILE A 393 6.18 12.13 15.68
C ILE A 393 5.78 12.80 17.00
N LYS A 394 6.29 14.02 17.21
CA LYS A 394 5.95 14.83 18.40
C LYS A 394 4.71 15.70 18.21
N ILE A 395 4.26 15.89 16.97
CA ILE A 395 3.06 16.66 16.69
C ILE A 395 1.86 15.79 17.05
N THR A 396 1.12 16.21 18.07
CA THR A 396 -0.16 15.58 18.44
C THR A 396 -1.26 16.05 17.48
N PRO A 397 -2.38 15.31 17.39
CA PRO A 397 -3.54 15.76 16.62
C PRO A 397 -4.06 17.13 17.04
N GLU A 398 -4.02 17.44 18.34
CA GLU A 398 -4.43 18.72 18.92
C GLU A 398 -3.54 19.87 18.43
N ASN A 399 -2.21 19.72 18.54
CA ASN A 399 -1.26 20.73 18.08
C ASN A 399 -1.41 20.95 16.56
N PHE A 400 -1.64 19.89 15.79
CA PHE A 400 -1.87 20.05 14.35
C PHE A 400 -3.20 20.75 14.06
N ALA A 401 -4.26 20.43 14.81
CA ALA A 401 -5.55 21.09 14.65
C ALA A 401 -5.48 22.58 14.99
N GLU A 402 -4.84 22.94 16.10
CA GLU A 402 -4.61 24.34 16.45
C GLU A 402 -3.82 25.06 15.34
N PHE A 403 -2.72 24.46 14.87
CA PHE A 403 -1.93 25.01 13.77
C PHE A 403 -2.79 25.29 12.52
N ILE A 404 -3.66 24.35 12.14
CA ILE A 404 -4.57 24.56 11.00
C ILE A 404 -5.60 25.65 11.31
N SER A 405 -6.07 25.78 12.56
CA SER A 405 -6.99 26.85 12.98
C SER A 405 -6.35 28.24 12.86
N LEU A 406 -5.07 28.39 13.20
CA LEU A 406 -4.33 29.65 13.06
C LEU A 406 -4.24 30.08 11.58
N ILE A 407 -4.05 29.13 10.67
CA ILE A 407 -4.04 29.39 9.22
C ILE A 407 -5.46 29.74 8.73
N TYR A 408 -6.47 29.01 9.22
CA TYR A 408 -7.85 29.20 8.81
C TYR A 408 -8.38 30.60 9.20
N GLU A 409 -8.07 31.07 10.40
CA GLU A 409 -8.40 32.40 10.92
C GLU A 409 -7.44 33.50 10.40
N GLU A 410 -6.52 33.16 9.49
CA GLU A 410 -5.57 34.11 8.87
C GLU A 410 -4.63 34.81 9.87
N LYS A 411 -4.48 34.26 11.09
CA LYS A 411 -3.54 34.75 12.11
C LYS A 411 -2.08 34.57 11.72
N ILE A 412 -1.79 33.61 10.84
CA ILE A 412 -0.46 33.37 10.29
C ILE A 412 -0.51 33.21 8.78
N ASN A 413 0.50 33.76 8.10
CA ASN A 413 0.69 33.56 6.66
C ASN A 413 1.47 32.27 6.37
N SER A 414 1.64 31.94 5.09
CA SER A 414 2.33 30.72 4.67
C SER A 414 3.80 30.64 5.13
N SER A 415 4.51 31.76 5.21
CA SER A 415 5.90 31.79 5.67
C SER A 415 6.01 31.52 7.17
N ALA A 416 5.15 32.15 7.97
CA ALA A 416 5.03 31.89 9.41
C ALA A 416 4.63 30.44 9.69
N ALA A 417 3.65 29.91 8.94
CA ALA A 417 3.19 28.54 9.08
C ALA A 417 4.30 27.51 8.87
N GLN A 418 5.18 27.72 7.89
CA GLN A 418 6.34 26.84 7.64
C GLN A 418 7.34 26.83 8.81
N ILE A 419 7.57 27.99 9.44
CA ILE A 419 8.46 28.10 10.61
C ILE A 419 7.88 27.36 11.81
N ILE A 420 6.59 27.59 12.10
CA ILE A 420 5.88 26.94 13.20
C ILE A 420 5.86 25.43 12.97
N PHE A 421 5.49 24.98 11.78
CA PHE A 421 5.41 23.56 11.43
C PHE A 421 6.74 22.82 11.65
N LYS A 422 7.85 23.43 11.21
CA LYS A 422 9.19 22.87 11.42
C LYS A 422 9.52 22.72 12.90
N GLU A 423 9.13 23.68 13.74
CA GLU A 423 9.42 23.63 15.17
C GLU A 423 8.57 22.58 15.89
N ILE A 424 7.25 22.54 15.64
CA ILE A 424 6.39 21.51 16.24
C ILE A 424 6.81 20.10 15.79
N PHE A 425 7.27 19.93 14.55
CA PHE A 425 7.77 18.63 14.09
C PHE A 425 9.03 18.19 14.84
N THR A 426 9.98 19.11 15.02
CA THR A 426 11.31 18.78 15.58
C THR A 426 11.31 18.72 17.11
N LYS A 427 10.62 19.67 17.76
CA LYS A 427 10.64 19.85 19.22
C LYS A 427 9.33 19.43 19.88
N GLY A 428 8.22 19.41 19.15
CA GLY A 428 6.88 19.44 19.74
C GLY A 428 6.54 20.84 20.25
N GLY A 429 5.50 20.92 21.07
CA GLY A 429 5.04 22.17 21.66
C GLY A 429 3.85 22.79 20.94
N ASP A 430 3.26 23.78 21.58
CA ASP A 430 2.02 24.45 21.20
C ASP A 430 2.25 25.47 20.06
N PRO A 431 1.54 25.34 18.92
CA PRO A 431 1.63 26.30 17.81
C PRO A 431 1.39 27.76 18.19
N GLY A 432 0.43 28.04 19.08
CA GLY A 432 0.13 29.38 19.57
C GLY A 432 1.29 29.98 20.33
N ASP A 433 1.86 29.23 21.29
CA ASP A 433 3.04 29.65 22.04
C ASP A 433 4.24 29.92 21.13
N ILE A 434 4.46 29.07 20.11
CA ILE A 434 5.56 29.23 19.15
C ILE A 434 5.34 30.48 18.28
N MET A 435 4.09 30.73 17.87
CA MET A 435 3.71 31.92 17.12
C MET A 435 4.03 33.19 17.93
N GLU A 436 3.64 33.23 19.20
CA GLU A 436 3.90 34.37 20.10
C GLU A 436 5.40 34.55 20.38
N ALA A 437 6.07 33.48 20.80
CA ALA A 437 7.49 33.51 21.19
C ALA A 437 8.41 33.95 20.04
N LYS A 438 8.03 33.64 18.79
CA LYS A 438 8.76 34.08 17.59
C LYS A 438 8.20 35.33 16.95
N SER A 439 7.13 35.92 17.51
CA SER A 439 6.44 37.07 16.94
C SER A 439 6.08 36.85 15.47
N LEU A 440 5.39 35.75 15.17
CA LEU A 440 5.01 35.34 13.81
C LEU A 440 3.57 35.67 13.44
N GLU A 441 2.82 36.29 14.35
CA GLU A 441 1.45 36.75 14.10
C GLU A 441 1.41 37.74 12.93
N GLN A 442 0.40 37.56 12.07
CA GLN A 442 0.19 38.38 10.90
C GLN A 442 -0.20 39.81 11.30
N MET A 443 0.33 40.79 10.58
CA MET A 443 -0.02 42.19 10.76
C MET A 443 -1.29 42.51 9.96
N ASP A 444 -2.38 42.77 10.68
CA ASP A 444 -3.69 43.10 10.09
C ASP A 444 -4.03 44.60 10.12
N ASP A 445 -3.17 45.47 10.69
CA ASP A 445 -3.37 46.92 10.64
C ASP A 445 -2.88 47.50 9.30
N ASP A 446 -3.84 47.74 8.40
CA ASP A 446 -3.62 48.39 7.11
C ASP A 446 -2.91 49.75 7.23
N ASN A 447 -3.10 50.51 8.32
CA ASN A 447 -2.47 51.82 8.48
C ASN A 447 -0.97 51.71 8.80
N GLU A 448 -0.59 50.74 9.62
CA GLU A 448 0.81 50.45 9.92
C GLU A 448 1.50 49.88 8.69
N LEU A 449 0.84 48.94 7.99
CA LEU A 449 1.34 48.36 6.75
C LEU A 449 1.51 49.42 5.65
N GLU A 450 0.57 50.36 5.50
CA GLU A 450 0.65 51.42 4.50
C GLU A 450 1.79 52.42 4.77
N LYS A 451 2.12 52.70 6.05
CA LYS A 451 3.29 53.50 6.41
C LYS A 451 4.60 52.83 5.96
N ILE A 452 4.75 51.54 6.27
CA ILE A 452 5.93 50.75 5.88
C ILE A 452 6.04 50.67 4.35
N ILE A 453 4.92 50.49 3.65
CA ILE A 453 4.88 50.48 2.18
C ILE A 453 5.34 51.82 1.60
N LYS A 454 4.88 52.96 2.14
CA LYS A 454 5.29 54.29 1.67
C LYS A 454 6.79 54.52 1.83
N ASP A 455 7.37 54.09 2.96
CA ASP A 455 8.80 54.19 3.20
C ASP A 455 9.61 53.30 2.25
N ILE A 456 9.13 52.07 1.98
CA ILE A 456 9.77 51.15 1.03
C ILE A 456 9.68 51.68 -0.40
N ILE A 457 8.53 52.22 -0.82
CA ILE A 457 8.36 52.85 -2.15
C ILE A 457 9.33 54.04 -2.30
N LYS A 458 9.45 54.88 -1.27
CA LYS A 458 10.37 56.03 -1.26
C LYS A 458 11.82 55.59 -1.40
N ASN A 459 12.22 54.53 -0.71
CA ASN A 459 13.58 54.00 -0.72
C ASN A 459 13.91 53.15 -1.96
N ASN A 460 12.91 52.75 -2.76
CA ASN A 460 13.06 51.88 -3.92
C ASN A 460 12.48 52.51 -5.20
N SER A 461 12.75 53.80 -5.43
CA SER A 461 12.24 54.58 -6.56
C SER A 461 12.52 53.96 -7.94
N LYS A 462 13.65 53.23 -8.09
CA LYS A 462 14.00 52.51 -9.31
C LYS A 462 13.04 51.35 -9.62
N ALA A 463 12.61 50.59 -8.62
CA ALA A 463 11.65 49.50 -8.82
C ALA A 463 10.27 50.05 -9.21
N VAL A 464 9.90 51.22 -8.67
CA VAL A 464 8.65 51.91 -8.99
C VAL A 464 8.64 52.39 -10.45
N SER A 465 9.74 52.98 -10.94
CA SER A 465 9.85 53.42 -12.33
C SER A 465 9.89 52.25 -13.31
N GLU A 466 10.56 51.15 -12.95
CA GLU A 466 10.57 49.91 -13.74
C GLU A 466 9.17 49.29 -13.87
N TYR A 467 8.37 49.32 -12.80
CA TYR A 467 6.97 48.88 -12.87
C TYR A 467 6.12 49.77 -13.78
N LYS A 468 6.26 51.10 -13.67
CA LYS A 468 5.56 52.07 -14.55
C LYS A 468 5.97 51.92 -16.04
N ALA A 469 7.17 51.39 -16.30
CA ALA A 469 7.64 51.06 -17.64
C ALA A 469 7.17 49.67 -18.15
N GLY A 470 6.30 48.97 -17.41
CA GLY A 470 5.68 47.71 -17.82
C GLY A 470 6.36 46.44 -17.29
N LYS A 471 7.36 46.53 -16.40
CA LYS A 471 7.98 45.34 -15.80
C LYS A 471 7.21 44.88 -14.56
N GLU A 472 6.28 43.94 -14.73
CA GLU A 472 5.46 43.42 -13.63
C GLU A 472 6.27 42.78 -12.47
N ASN A 473 7.43 42.20 -12.76
CA ASN A 473 8.31 41.59 -11.75
C ASN A 473 8.83 42.60 -10.70
N ALA A 474 8.84 43.90 -11.00
CA ALA A 474 9.29 44.92 -10.05
C ALA A 474 8.35 45.04 -8.83
N VAL A 475 7.06 44.71 -8.98
CA VAL A 475 6.10 44.65 -7.86
C VAL A 475 6.42 43.48 -6.93
N GLN A 476 6.85 42.33 -7.47
CA GLN A 476 7.23 41.18 -6.65
C GLN A 476 8.47 41.48 -5.80
N PHE A 477 9.42 42.25 -6.34
CA PHE A 477 10.56 42.75 -5.58
C PHE A 477 10.12 43.65 -4.40
N LEU A 478 9.19 44.58 -4.65
CA LEU A 478 8.65 45.47 -3.60
C LEU A 478 7.87 44.69 -2.53
N VAL A 479 7.09 43.68 -2.92
CA VAL A 479 6.46 42.76 -1.97
C VAL A 479 7.53 42.07 -1.12
N GLY A 480 8.62 41.59 -1.72
CA GLY A 480 9.76 41.03 -0.99
C GLY A 480 10.38 41.99 0.03
N GLN A 481 10.53 43.27 -0.33
CA GLN A 481 11.01 44.31 0.60
C GLN A 481 10.03 44.57 1.74
N VAL A 482 8.72 44.59 1.47
CA VAL A 482 7.68 44.71 2.52
C VAL A 482 7.70 43.52 3.46
N MET A 483 7.84 42.31 2.92
CA MET A 483 8.01 41.10 3.73
C MET A 483 9.27 41.19 4.59
N ALA A 484 10.41 41.66 4.06
CA ALA A 484 11.63 41.84 4.85
C ALA A 484 11.46 42.90 5.95
N GLY A 485 10.88 44.06 5.63
CA GLY A 485 10.64 45.17 6.56
C GLY A 485 9.66 44.83 7.69
N THR A 486 8.68 43.97 7.40
CA THR A 486 7.71 43.47 8.40
C THR A 486 8.18 42.17 9.08
N LYS A 487 9.43 41.72 8.84
CA LYS A 487 9.96 40.43 9.32
C LYS A 487 9.08 39.23 8.97
N GLY A 488 8.41 39.31 7.83
CA GLY A 488 7.51 38.28 7.32
C GLY A 488 6.10 38.31 7.87
N LYS A 489 5.69 39.36 8.61
CA LYS A 489 4.35 39.47 9.21
C LYS A 489 3.26 39.98 8.27
N ALA A 490 3.62 40.73 7.22
CA ALA A 490 2.60 41.22 6.28
C ALA A 490 1.92 40.07 5.53
N ASN A 491 0.62 40.22 5.23
CA ASN A 491 -0.04 39.37 4.25
C ASN A 491 0.49 39.72 2.83
N PRO A 492 1.13 38.80 2.09
CA PRO A 492 1.72 39.11 0.78
C PRO A 492 0.72 39.61 -0.26
N GLN A 493 -0.51 39.09 -0.23
CA GLN A 493 -1.56 39.48 -1.16
C GLN A 493 -2.05 40.89 -0.84
N ARG A 494 -2.29 41.18 0.44
CA ARG A 494 -2.68 42.53 0.90
C ARG A 494 -1.59 43.56 0.66
N ALA A 495 -0.33 43.21 0.93
CA ALA A 495 0.83 44.06 0.64
C ALA A 495 0.91 44.40 -0.85
N LYS A 496 0.70 43.41 -1.74
CA LYS A 496 0.65 43.64 -3.19
C LYS A 496 -0.47 44.60 -3.58
N GLU A 497 -1.68 44.43 -3.04
CA GLU A 497 -2.81 45.35 -3.28
C GLU A 497 -2.49 46.79 -2.86
N LEU A 498 -1.94 46.98 -1.66
CA LEU A 498 -1.58 48.30 -1.12
C LEU A 498 -0.41 48.94 -1.88
N ILE A 499 0.59 48.16 -2.31
CA ILE A 499 1.68 48.63 -3.18
C ILE A 499 1.09 49.15 -4.50
N LEU A 500 0.22 48.38 -5.14
CA LEU A 500 -0.41 48.77 -6.41
C LEU A 500 -1.28 50.02 -6.25
N LYS A 501 -1.96 50.18 -5.11
CA LYS A 501 -2.74 51.38 -4.79
C LYS A 501 -1.85 52.62 -4.61
N ASN A 502 -0.65 52.47 -4.04
CA ASN A 502 0.26 53.59 -3.75
C ASN A 502 1.23 53.95 -4.90
N ILE A 503 1.35 53.09 -5.93
CA ILE A 503 2.24 53.33 -7.09
C ILE A 503 1.49 53.86 -8.31
N LYS A 504 0.18 53.56 -8.42
CA LYS A 504 -0.71 54.25 -9.36
C LYS A 504 -0.72 55.74 -9.03
#